data_AF-A0A7W9AN90-F1
#
_entry.id   AF-A0A7W9AN90-F1
#
_cell.length_a   1.000
_cell.length_b   1.000
_cell.length_c   1.000
_cell.angle_alpha   90.00
_cell.angle_beta   90.00
_cell.angle_gamma   90.00
#
_symmetry.space_group_name_H-M   'P 1'
#
loop_
_entity.id
_entity.type
_entity.pdbx_description
1 polymer ?
#
loop_
_entity_poly.entity_id
_entity_poly.type
_entity_poly.pdbx_seq_one_letter_code
_entity_poly.pdbx_strand_id
1 'polypeptide(L)' 'MLEIAVFLYGLCAGLVLMIASRNQREARPNPAVVTAMGWGLLSMSSVLALLLATVAMAMAMGAHGPMLEMLAAR' A
#
# COMPACT_ATOMS: atom_id res chain seq x y z
N MET A 1 0.28 18.14 -3.30
CA MET A 1 -0.65 17.16 -3.94
C MET A 1 -0.42 15.76 -3.39
N LEU A 2 0.83 15.29 -3.36
CA LEU A 2 1.19 14.02 -2.74
C LEU A 2 0.86 13.98 -1.25
N GLU A 3 0.99 15.10 -0.51
CA GLU A 3 0.63 15.14 0.91
C GLU A 3 -0.85 14.79 1.14
N ILE A 4 -1.72 15.34 0.29
CA ILE A 4 -3.17 15.10 0.35
C ILE A 4 -3.47 13.63 0.04
N ALA A 5 -2.80 13.05 -0.96
CA ALA A 5 -2.98 11.64 -1.32
C ALA A 5 -2.54 10.69 -0.19
N VAL A 6 -1.37 10.95 0.42
CA VAL A 6 -0.87 10.18 1.56
C VAL A 6 -1.79 10.33 2.78
N PHE A 7 -2.27 11.54 3.04
CA PHE A 7 -3.23 11.80 4.11
C PHE A 7 -4.54 11.03 3.90
N LEU A 8 -5.14 11.13 2.71
CA LEU A 8 -6.39 10.44 2.39
C LEU A 8 -6.23 8.92 2.44
N TYR A 9 -5.09 8.41 1.95
CA TYR A 9 -4.74 7.00 2.04
C TYR A 9 -4.68 6.54 3.50
N GLY A 10 -3.98 7.27 4.36
CA GLY A 10 -3.89 6.99 5.79
C GLY A 10 -5.24 7.05 6.49
N LEU A 11 -6.08 8.04 6.15
CA LEU A 11 -7.44 8.18 6.68
C LEU A 11 -8.30 6.97 6.29
N CYS A 12 -8.30 6.57 5.03
CA CYS A 12 -9.03 5.40 4.55
C CYS A 12 -8.56 4.11 5.24
N ALA A 13 -7.24 3.91 5.34
CA ALA A 13 -6.68 2.74 6.02
C ALA A 13 -7.07 2.70 7.50
N GLY A 14 -6.98 3.84 8.20
CA GLY A 14 -7.40 3.97 9.59
C GLY A 14 -8.89 3.64 9.78
N LEU A 15 -9.77 4.19 8.93
CA LEU A 15 -11.21 3.93 8.99
C LEU A 15 -11.54 2.46 8.75
N VAL A 16 -10.93 1.84 7.74
CA VAL A 16 -11.15 0.41 7.42
C VAL A 16 -10.72 -0.47 8.59
N LEU A 17 -9.53 -0.24 9.15
CA LEU A 17 -9.02 -1.01 10.29
C LEU A 17 -9.85 -0.78 11.57
N MET A 18 -10.29 0.46 11.81
CA MET A 18 -11.15 0.79 12.94
C MET A 18 -12.50 0.07 12.84
N ILE A 19 -13.14 0.08 11.66
CA ILE A 19 -14.42 -0.60 11.46
C ILE A 19 -14.24 -2.11 11.55
N ALA A 20 -13.19 -2.66 10.91
CA ALA A 20 -12.91 -4.09 10.94
C ALA A 20 -12.65 -4.60 12.38
N SER A 21 -11.83 -3.89 13.15
CA SER A 21 -11.52 -4.24 14.54
C SER A 21 -12.74 -4.12 15.46
N ARG A 22 -13.56 -3.07 15.27
CA ARG A 22 -14.83 -2.92 16.01
C ARG A 22 -15.80 -4.04 15.70
N ASN A 23 -16.02 -4.34 14.42
CA ASN A 23 -16.95 -5.39 14.00
C ASN A 23 -16.49 -6.77 14.46
N GLN A 24 -15.18 -7.02 14.47
CA GLN A 24 -14.62 -8.26 15.02
C GLN A 24 -14.93 -8.41 16.52
N ARG A 25 -14.83 -7.33 17.31
CA ARG A 25 -15.18 -7.35 18.74
C ARG A 25 -16.69 -7.55 18.98
N GLU A 26 -17.51 -6.94 18.14
CA GLU A 26 -18.97 -7.05 18.22
C GLU A 26 -19.53 -8.32 17.53
N ALA A 27 -18.66 -9.20 16.99
CA ALA A 27 -19.02 -10.37 16.19
C ALA A 27 -20.00 -10.06 15.03
N ARG A 28 -19.87 -8.86 14.45
CA ARG A 28 -20.70 -8.38 13.34
C ARG A 28 -20.00 -8.64 12.01
N PRO A 29 -20.75 -9.04 10.96
CA PRO A 29 -20.17 -9.15 9.63
C PRO A 29 -19.71 -7.77 9.13
N ASN A 30 -18.54 -7.73 8.50
CA ASN A 30 -18.04 -6.50 7.89
C ASN A 30 -18.89 -6.13 6.67
N PRO A 31 -19.30 -4.85 6.54
CA PRO A 31 -20.05 -4.40 5.38
C PRO A 31 -19.19 -4.51 4.12
N ALA A 32 -19.82 -4.88 2.99
CA ALA A 32 -19.13 -5.16 1.72
C ALA A 32 -18.21 -4.01 1.26
N VAL A 33 -18.60 -2.76 1.51
CA VAL A 33 -17.81 -1.57 1.18
C VAL A 33 -16.47 -1.54 1.91
N VAL A 34 -16.45 -1.87 3.21
CA VAL A 34 -15.23 -1.88 4.02
C VAL A 34 -14.29 -3.00 3.58
N THR A 35 -14.85 -4.16 3.24
CA THR A 35 -14.08 -5.28 2.67
C THR A 35 -13.47 -4.89 1.33
N ALA A 36 -14.23 -4.27 0.43
CA ALA A 36 -13.73 -3.80 -0.87
C ALA A 36 -12.64 -2.72 -0.72
N MET A 37 -12.82 -1.76 0.18
CA MET A 37 -11.80 -0.75 0.48
C MET A 37 -10.54 -1.39 1.07
N GLY A 38 -10.68 -2.37 1.96
CA GLY A 38 -9.56 -3.12 2.52
C GLY A 38 -8.75 -3.85 1.44
N TRP A 39 -9.43 -4.53 0.52
CA TRP A 39 -8.77 -5.15 -0.64
C TRP A 39 -8.08 -4.14 -1.56
N GLY A 40 -8.70 -2.98 -1.80
CA GLY A 40 -8.11 -1.91 -2.59
C GLY A 40 -6.82 -1.35 -1.98
N LEU A 41 -6.86 -1.04 -0.68
CA LEU A 41 -5.69 -0.53 0.07
C LEU A 41 -4.55 -1.55 0.12
N LEU A 42 -4.89 -2.83 0.34
CA LEU A 42 -3.92 -3.93 0.35
C LEU A 42 -3.24 -4.09 -1.00
N SER A 43 -4.01 -4.03 -2.10
CA SER A 43 -3.48 -4.14 -3.45
C SER A 43 -2.48 -3.03 -3.77
N MET A 44 -2.84 -1.76 -3.49
CA MET A 44 -1.93 -0.63 -3.69
C MET A 44 -0.65 -0.75 -2.86
N SER A 45 -0.76 -1.15 -1.59
CA SER A 45 0.40 -1.41 -0.73
C SER A 45 1.29 -2.51 -1.28
N SER A 46 0.70 -3.59 -1.79
CA SER A 46 1.44 -4.74 -2.30
C SER A 46 2.22 -4.40 -3.56
N VAL A 47 1.61 -3.65 -4.48
CA VAL A 47 2.30 -3.18 -5.69
C VAL A 47 3.48 -2.28 -5.32
N LEU A 48 3.27 -1.31 -4.42
CA LEU A 48 4.35 -0.42 -3.98
C LEU A 48 5.47 -1.21 -3.28
N ALA A 49 5.11 -2.15 -2.40
CA ALA A 49 6.07 -3.00 -1.71
C ALA A 49 6.89 -3.85 -2.71
N LEU A 50 6.25 -4.41 -3.74
CA LEU A 50 6.94 -5.15 -4.80
C LEU A 50 7.91 -4.27 -5.58
N LEU A 51 7.49 -3.06 -5.98
CA LEU A 51 8.36 -2.10 -6.68
C LEU A 51 9.58 -1.71 -5.83
N LEU A 52 9.36 -1.47 -4.53
CA LEU A 52 10.47 -1.16 -3.63
C LEU A 52 11.37 -2.38 -3.38
N ALA A 53 10.78 -3.56 -3.26
CA ALA A 53 11.52 -4.81 -3.07
C ALA A 53 12.38 -5.16 -4.29
N THR A 54 11.89 -4.95 -5.51
CA THR A 54 12.68 -5.19 -6.73
C THR A 54 13.85 -4.22 -6.83
N VAL A 55 13.64 -2.95 -6.51
CA VAL A 55 14.71 -1.95 -6.45
C VAL A 55 15.74 -2.32 -5.38
N ALA A 56 15.30 -2.69 -4.17
CA ALA A 56 16.18 -3.11 -3.09
C ALA A 56 16.98 -4.36 -3.46
N MET A 57 16.35 -5.34 -4.12
CA MET A 57 17.02 -6.55 -4.61
C MET A 57 18.09 -6.21 -5.65
N ALA A 58 17.78 -5.34 -6.62
CA ALA A 58 18.74 -4.90 -7.62
C ALA A 58 19.96 -4.24 -6.97
N MET A 59 19.73 -3.37 -5.97
CA MET A 59 20.82 -2.75 -5.20
C MET A 59 21.66 -3.79 -4.43
N ALA A 60 21.02 -4.77 -3.81
CA ALA A 60 21.71 -5.85 -3.09
C ALA A 60 22.57 -6.73 -4.02
N MET A 61 22.18 -6.88 -5.29
CA MET A 61 22.93 -7.62 -6.30
C MET A 61 24.11 -6.83 -6.90
N GLY A 62 24.41 -5.64 -6.38
CA GLY A 62 25.52 -4.82 -6.87
C GLY A 62 25.12 -3.80 -7.93
N ALA A 63 23.83 -3.63 -8.23
CA ALA A 63 23.38 -2.54 -9.08
C ALA A 63 23.53 -1.22 -8.32
N HIS A 64 24.51 -0.40 -8.72
CA HIS A 64 24.79 0.89 -8.13
C HIS A 64 24.90 1.94 -9.24
N GLY A 65 24.21 3.08 -9.09
CA GLY A 65 24.32 4.21 -10.03
C GLY A 65 23.46 4.08 -11.31
N PRO A 66 23.96 4.55 -12.47
CA PRO A 66 23.18 5.04 -13.64
C PRO A 66 22.25 4.01 -14.31
N MET A 67 22.35 2.73 -13.95
CA MET A 67 21.46 1.67 -14.41
C MET A 67 20.03 1.81 -13.86
N LEU A 68 19.86 2.34 -12.64
CA LEU A 68 18.53 2.66 -12.06
C LEU A 68 17.89 3.89 -12.73
N GLU A 69 18.69 4.91 -13.08
CA GLU A 69 18.18 6.07 -13.82
C GLU A 69 17.72 5.69 -15.24
N MET A 70 18.44 4.78 -15.90
CA MET A 70 18.06 4.29 -17.23
C MET A 70 16.79 3.43 -17.23
N LEU A 71 16.46 2.78 -16.10
CA LEU A 71 15.20 2.06 -15.88
C LEU A 71 14.05 2.99 -15.48
N ALA A 72 14.32 4.13 -14.83
CA ALA A 72 13.31 5.12 -14.45
C ALA A 72 12.99 6.14 -15.56
N ALA A 73 13.85 6.28 -16.57
CA ALA A 73 13.69 7.20 -17.70
C ALA A 73 12.93 6.61 -18.91
N ARG A 74 12.39 5.38 -18.79
CA ARG A 74 11.54 4.72 -19.80
C ARG A 74 10.13 4.52 -19.27
#